data_AF-A0A7C2RTU3-F1
#
_entry.id   AF-A0A7C2RTU3-F1
#
_cell.length_a   1.000
_cell.length_b   1.000
_cell.length_c   1.000
_cell.angle_alpha   90.00
_cell.angle_beta   90.00
_cell.angle_gamma   90.00
#
_symmetry.space_group_name_H-M   'P 1'
#
loop_
_entity.id
_entity.type
_entity.pdbx_description
1 polymer ?
#
loop_
_entity_poly.entity_id
_entity_poly.type
_entity_poly.pdbx_seq_one_letter_code
_entity_poly.pdbx_strand_id
1 'polypeptide(L)'
;MDKGLKLHGFNNLSKTVSFSIYDICYAKTRKHVDEYIAYIDEAYNADRLTQILTDVTEMIGANILNIARQDYDPQGASVTILVSEEPVATEFLTGQNGNVEAPGPLTGSKLVSSFAAHLDKSHLT
;
A
#
# COMPACT_ATOMS: atom_id res chain seq x y z
N MET A 1 -14.48 27.40 -36.18
CA MET A 1 -13.42 26.41 -35.88
C MET A 1 -13.58 26.03 -34.42
N ASP A 2 -14.35 24.97 -34.16
CA ASP A 2 -14.55 24.47 -32.81
C ASP A 2 -13.26 23.78 -32.34
N LYS A 3 -12.48 24.48 -31.51
CA LYS A 3 -11.44 23.85 -30.70
C LYS A 3 -12.15 23.10 -29.58
N GLY A 4 -12.64 21.90 -29.88
CA GLY A 4 -13.18 20.99 -28.88
C GLY A 4 -12.15 20.80 -27.77
N LEU A 5 -12.57 21.02 -26.52
CA LEU A 5 -11.73 20.79 -25.34
C LEU A 5 -11.19 19.36 -25.39
N LYS A 6 -9.87 19.19 -25.48
CA LYS A 6 -9.24 17.88 -25.29
C LYS A 6 -9.24 17.57 -23.80
N LEU A 7 -10.09 16.65 -23.39
CA LEU A 7 -10.01 16.02 -22.07
C LEU A 7 -8.74 15.19 -22.00
N HIS A 8 -7.67 15.77 -21.45
CA HIS A 8 -6.51 15.01 -20.96
C HIS A 8 -6.82 14.57 -19.53
N GLY A 9 -6.68 13.27 -19.25
CA GLY A 9 -6.68 12.76 -17.87
C GLY A 9 -8.01 12.29 -17.30
N PHE A 10 -9.07 12.15 -18.11
CA PHE A 10 -10.34 11.56 -17.62
C PHE A 10 -10.39 10.06 -17.89
N ASN A 11 -9.59 9.28 -17.13
CA ASN A 11 -10.00 7.94 -16.69
C ASN A 11 -9.08 7.39 -15.58
N ASN A 12 -9.06 8.04 -14.41
CA ASN A 12 -8.59 7.39 -13.18
C ASN A 12 -9.78 6.75 -12.47
N LEU A 13 -10.51 5.86 -13.16
CA LEU A 13 -11.44 4.95 -12.47
C LEU A 13 -10.62 4.25 -11.38
N SER A 14 -11.00 4.40 -10.12
CA SER A 14 -10.41 3.62 -9.03
C SER A 14 -10.53 2.13 -9.39
N LYS A 15 -9.41 1.51 -9.76
CA LYS A 15 -9.36 0.08 -10.07
C LYS A 15 -9.04 -0.65 -8.79
N THR A 16 -10.09 -1.10 -8.10
CA THR A 16 -9.92 -1.97 -6.92
C THR A 16 -10.01 -3.42 -7.36
N VAL A 17 -8.96 -4.19 -7.08
CA VAL A 17 -8.96 -5.64 -7.22
C VAL A 17 -8.69 -6.24 -5.84
N SER A 18 -9.60 -7.08 -5.35
CA SER A 18 -9.50 -7.73 -4.05
C SER A 18 -9.51 -9.23 -4.23
N PHE A 19 -8.48 -9.90 -3.74
CA PHE A 19 -8.41 -11.36 -3.69
C PHE A 19 -8.41 -11.81 -2.23
N SER A 20 -9.30 -12.74 -1.90
CA SER A 20 -9.33 -13.41 -0.60
C SER A 20 -9.08 -14.90 -0.83
N ILE A 21 -7.94 -15.39 -0.35
CA ILE A 21 -7.53 -16.78 -0.49
C ILE A 21 -7.66 -17.45 0.88
N TYR A 22 -8.32 -18.61 0.90
CA TYR A 22 -8.56 -19.36 2.13
C TYR A 22 -7.92 -20.74 2.00
N ASP A 23 -7.05 -21.08 2.94
CA ASP A 23 -6.53 -22.43 3.13
C ASP A 23 -7.12 -23.00 4.43
N ILE A 24 -7.68 -24.21 4.36
CA ILE A 24 -8.40 -24.86 5.47
C ILE A 24 -7.72 -26.20 5.78
N CYS A 25 -7.09 -26.27 6.94
CA CYS A 25 -6.44 -27.48 7.44
C CYS A 25 -7.27 -28.18 8.53
N TYR A 26 -7.36 -29.51 8.49
CA TYR A 26 -8.01 -30.31 9.53
C TYR A 26 -6.97 -31.06 10.38
N ALA A 27 -6.69 -30.53 11.58
CA ALA A 27 -5.76 -31.12 12.53
C ALA A 27 -6.49 -32.03 13.54
N LYS A 28 -6.22 -33.35 13.49
CA LYS A 28 -6.85 -34.35 14.38
C LYS A 28 -6.25 -34.40 15.79
N THR A 29 -5.00 -34.01 15.96
CA THR A 29 -4.26 -34.10 17.22
C THR A 29 -3.76 -32.73 17.63
N ARG A 30 -3.51 -32.53 18.94
CA ARG A 30 -2.98 -31.26 19.44
C ARG A 30 -1.62 -30.91 18.80
N LYS A 31 -0.76 -31.91 18.62
CA LYS A 31 0.54 -31.76 17.93
C LYS A 31 0.38 -31.16 16.53
N HIS A 32 -0.59 -31.64 15.74
CA HIS A 32 -0.81 -31.10 14.39
C HIS A 32 -1.39 -29.68 14.42
N VAL A 33 -2.14 -29.31 15.46
CA VAL A 33 -2.60 -27.93 15.65
C VAL A 33 -1.39 -27.02 15.91
N ASP A 34 -0.50 -27.42 16.81
CA ASP A 34 0.67 -26.60 17.16
C ASP A 34 1.65 -26.50 15.97
N GLU A 35 1.82 -27.58 15.18
CA GLU A 35 2.59 -27.56 13.92
C GLU A 35 1.96 -26.62 12.87
N TYR A 36 0.63 -26.62 12.76
CA TYR A 36 -0.08 -25.73 11.82
C TYR A 36 0.02 -24.26 12.24
N ILE A 37 -0.07 -23.95 13.54
CA ILE A 37 0.11 -22.59 14.05
C ILE A 37 1.55 -22.12 13.77
N ALA A 38 2.56 -22.94 14.05
CA ALA A 38 3.95 -22.61 13.76
C ALA A 38 4.19 -22.34 12.26
N TYR A 39 3.57 -23.15 11.40
CA TYR A 39 3.58 -22.91 9.96
C TYR A 39 2.94 -21.56 9.60
N ILE A 40 1.81 -21.19 10.23
CA ILE A 40 1.16 -19.89 9.97
C ILE A 40 2.09 -18.74 10.35
N ASP A 41 2.72 -18.80 11.53
CA ASP A 41 3.60 -17.73 12.02
C ASP A 41 4.83 -17.55 11.12
N GLU A 42 5.39 -18.66 10.61
CA GLU A 42 6.48 -18.61 9.64
C GLU A 42 6.02 -18.10 8.28
N ALA A 43 4.86 -18.57 7.81
CA ALA A 43 4.44 -18.35 6.43
C ALA A 43 3.73 -17.01 6.19
N TYR A 44 3.06 -16.45 7.21
CA TYR A 44 2.15 -15.30 7.09
C TYR A 44 2.49 -14.15 8.05
N ASN A 45 3.79 -13.88 8.25
CA ASN A 45 4.26 -12.68 8.95
C ASN A 45 4.31 -11.45 8.04
N ALA A 46 4.33 -10.27 8.66
CA ALA A 46 4.35 -8.99 7.97
C ALA A 46 5.56 -8.81 7.06
N ASP A 47 6.74 -9.35 7.40
CA ASP A 47 7.94 -9.20 6.57
C ASP A 47 7.76 -9.91 5.22
N ARG A 48 7.31 -11.17 5.23
CA ARG A 48 7.08 -11.93 4.01
C ARG A 48 5.94 -11.35 3.17
N LEU A 49 4.85 -10.92 3.81
CA LEU A 49 3.75 -10.25 3.12
C LEU A 49 4.20 -8.92 2.47
N THR A 50 5.08 -8.17 3.16
CA THR A 50 5.66 -6.93 2.63
C THR A 50 6.48 -7.21 1.39
N GLN A 51 7.30 -8.27 1.40
CA GLN A 51 8.09 -8.64 0.22
C GLN A 51 7.20 -9.01 -0.96
N ILE A 52 6.18 -9.85 -0.75
CA ILE A 52 5.25 -10.26 -1.81
C ILE A 52 4.57 -9.04 -2.45
N LEU A 53 4.05 -8.12 -1.64
CA LEU A 53 3.38 -6.93 -2.16
C LEU A 53 4.35 -5.94 -2.82
N THR A 54 5.61 -5.90 -2.37
CA THR A 54 6.68 -5.11 -3.00
C THR A 54 6.98 -5.66 -4.39
N ASP A 55 7.18 -6.98 -4.52
CA ASP A 55 7.42 -7.64 -5.80
C ASP A 55 6.27 -7.41 -6.79
N VAL A 56 5.02 -7.48 -6.30
CA VAL A 56 3.83 -7.17 -7.11
C VAL A 56 3.82 -5.71 -7.56
N THR A 57 4.20 -4.78 -6.67
CA THR A 57 4.27 -3.34 -6.98
C THR A 57 5.32 -3.06 -8.06
N GLU A 58 6.48 -3.72 -7.99
CA GLU A 58 7.51 -3.66 -9.02
C GLU A 58 7.04 -4.25 -10.34
N MET A 59 6.32 -5.39 -10.31
CA MET A 59 5.76 -6.04 -11.50
C MET A 59 4.79 -5.15 -12.28
N ILE A 60 4.01 -4.33 -11.58
CA ILE A 60 3.08 -3.38 -12.21
C ILE A 60 3.74 -2.03 -12.56
N GLY A 61 5.03 -1.86 -12.26
CA GLY A 61 5.81 -0.65 -12.57
C GLY A 61 5.42 0.57 -11.74
N ALA A 62 4.86 0.38 -10.55
CA ALA A 62 4.46 1.47 -9.67
C ALA A 62 5.55 1.78 -8.63
N ASN A 63 5.58 3.02 -8.15
CA ASN A 63 6.51 3.48 -7.13
C ASN A 63 5.89 3.33 -5.73
N ILE A 64 6.60 2.70 -4.80
CA ILE A 64 6.17 2.64 -3.40
C ILE A 64 6.38 4.01 -2.74
N LEU A 65 5.30 4.59 -2.22
CA LEU A 65 5.33 5.84 -1.47
C LEU A 65 5.44 5.62 0.03
N ASN A 66 4.73 4.62 0.55
CA ASN A 66 4.73 4.28 1.96
C ASN A 66 4.31 2.83 2.18
N ILE A 67 4.90 2.17 3.19
CA ILE A 67 4.51 0.85 3.64
C ILE A 67 4.09 0.96 5.11
N ALA A 68 2.87 0.54 5.40
CA ALA A 68 2.43 0.25 6.75
C ALA A 68 2.36 -1.26 6.90
N ARG A 69 2.71 -1.78 8.09
CA ARG A 69 2.55 -3.20 8.40
C ARG A 69 2.32 -3.43 9.89
N GLN A 70 1.65 -4.51 10.23
CA GLN A 70 1.35 -4.92 11.59
C GLN A 70 1.33 -6.45 11.70
N ASP A 71 2.02 -6.99 12.69
CA ASP A 71 1.90 -8.38 13.15
C ASP A 71 0.96 -8.40 14.37
N TYR A 72 -0.01 -9.31 14.37
CA TYR A 72 -1.04 -9.46 15.41
C TYR A 72 -0.75 -10.67 16.31
N ASP A 73 -1.07 -10.53 17.60
CA ASP A 73 -1.04 -11.60 18.60
C ASP A 73 -2.48 -12.11 18.87
N PRO A 74 -2.75 -13.43 18.85
CA PRO A 74 -1.80 -14.54 18.74
C PRO A 74 -1.38 -14.94 17.33
N GLN A 75 -2.10 -14.57 16.27
CA GLN A 75 -1.72 -14.86 14.87
C GLN A 75 -2.17 -13.76 13.91
N GLY A 76 -1.45 -13.64 12.80
CA GLY A 76 -1.85 -12.89 11.61
C GLY A 76 -1.02 -11.64 11.37
N ALA A 77 -1.07 -11.13 10.16
CA ALA A 77 -0.39 -9.92 9.78
C ALA A 77 -1.18 -9.14 8.73
N SER A 78 -1.02 -7.83 8.73
CA SER A 78 -1.57 -6.95 7.71
C SER A 78 -0.48 -6.03 7.17
N VAL A 79 -0.49 -5.83 5.85
CA VAL A 79 0.43 -4.94 5.16
C VAL A 79 -0.39 -4.09 4.20
N THR A 80 -0.14 -2.79 4.23
CA THR A 80 -0.73 -1.81 3.31
C THR A 80 0.39 -1.06 2.61
N ILE A 81 0.42 -1.14 1.29
CA ILE A 81 1.37 -0.38 0.45
C ILE A 81 0.61 0.71 -0.28
N LEU A 82 1.08 1.94 -0.12
CA LEU A 82 0.65 3.06 -0.95
C LEU A 82 1.59 3.21 -2.14
N VAL A 83 1.02 3.28 -3.34
CA VAL A 83 1.78 3.30 -4.60
C VAL A 83 1.41 4.50 -5.47
N SER A 84 2.32 4.91 -6.36
CA SER A 84 2.11 5.90 -7.42
C SER A 84 2.44 5.28 -8.78
N GLU A 85 1.51 5.37 -9.73
CA GLU A 85 1.74 4.95 -11.12
C GLU A 85 2.63 5.97 -11.88
N GLU A 86 2.62 7.23 -11.46
CA GLU A 86 3.42 8.30 -12.05
C GLU A 86 4.82 8.38 -11.41
N PRO A 87 5.82 8.91 -12.14
CA PRO A 87 7.12 9.24 -11.55
C PRO A 87 6.92 10.14 -10.33
N VAL A 88 7.54 9.80 -9.21
CA VAL A 88 7.55 10.67 -8.03
C VAL A 88 8.28 11.95 -8.45
N ALA A 89 7.51 13.02 -8.70
CA ALA A 89 8.01 14.22 -9.37
C ALA A 89 9.21 14.84 -8.64
N THR A 90 10.42 14.49 -9.10
CA THR A 90 11.67 15.19 -8.79
C THR A 90 11.71 16.59 -9.41
N GLU A 91 10.80 16.92 -10.32
CA GLU A 91 10.74 18.22 -11.00
C GLU A 91 10.38 19.38 -10.07
N PHE A 92 9.76 19.13 -8.91
CA PHE A 92 9.60 20.15 -7.86
C PHE A 92 10.90 20.44 -7.09
N LEU A 93 11.93 19.59 -7.24
CA LEU A 93 13.22 19.71 -6.53
C LEU A 93 14.31 20.36 -7.40
N THR A 94 14.21 20.26 -8.72
CA THR A 94 15.11 20.95 -9.65
C THR A 94 14.54 22.32 -9.97
N GLY A 95 14.67 23.25 -9.02
CA GLY A 95 14.15 24.60 -9.19
C GLY A 95 14.67 25.22 -10.48
N GLN A 96 13.78 25.38 -11.46
CA GLN A 96 13.62 26.56 -12.32
C GLN A 96 12.20 26.52 -12.92
N ASN A 97 11.39 27.52 -12.54
CA ASN A 97 10.12 27.94 -13.14
C ASN A 97 8.83 27.26 -12.65
N GLY A 98 8.13 27.92 -11.73
CA GLY A 98 6.73 27.59 -11.42
C GLY A 98 6.13 28.39 -10.27
N ASN A 99 6.12 29.73 -10.34
CA ASN A 99 5.33 30.59 -9.44
C ASN A 99 3.83 30.22 -9.52
N VAL A 100 3.27 29.59 -8.47
CA VAL A 100 1.83 29.63 -8.16
C VAL A 100 1.67 29.56 -6.64
N GLU A 101 1.21 30.64 -6.01
CA GLU A 101 0.66 30.60 -4.65
C GLU A 101 -0.65 29.80 -4.68
N ALA A 102 -0.75 28.74 -3.87
CA ALA A 102 -1.98 27.96 -3.67
C ALA A 102 -2.10 27.53 -2.19
N PRO A 103 -3.31 27.42 -1.62
CA PRO A 103 -3.48 26.98 -0.25
C PRO A 103 -3.23 25.46 -0.19
N GLY A 104 -2.03 25.09 0.24
CA GLY A 104 -1.60 23.71 0.45
C GLY A 104 -0.42 23.70 1.42
N PRO A 105 -0.21 22.61 2.19
CA PRO A 105 0.84 22.58 3.19
C PRO A 105 2.21 22.84 2.53
N LEU A 106 2.94 23.78 3.11
CA LEU A 106 4.18 24.34 2.59
C LEU A 106 5.22 23.26 2.29
N THR A 107 5.68 23.23 1.04
CA THR A 107 6.84 22.51 0.54
C THR A 107 8.12 23.12 1.09
N GLY A 108 8.46 22.78 2.33
CA GLY A 108 9.81 22.92 2.88
C GLY A 108 10.49 21.55 2.90
N SER A 109 11.12 21.15 1.78
CA SER A 109 12.13 20.08 1.70
C SER A 109 11.93 18.81 2.54
N LYS A 110 10.69 18.39 2.74
CA LYS A 110 10.36 17.14 3.41
C LYS A 110 9.12 16.62 2.71
N LEU A 111 9.26 15.39 2.22
CA LEU A 111 8.28 14.63 1.48
C LEU A 111 6.84 15.06 1.81
N VAL A 112 6.00 15.15 0.78
CA VAL A 112 4.57 14.87 0.95
C VAL A 112 4.50 13.49 1.59
N SER A 113 4.44 13.47 2.92
CA SER A 113 4.51 12.25 3.71
C SER A 113 3.12 11.69 3.71
N SER A 114 2.84 10.84 2.73
CA SER A 114 1.61 10.07 2.75
C SER A 114 1.80 8.94 3.75
N PHE A 115 0.94 8.91 4.77
CA PHE A 115 1.00 7.90 5.82
C PHE A 115 -0.15 6.91 5.60
N ALA A 116 0.20 5.67 5.31
CA ALA A 116 -0.69 4.54 5.55
C ALA A 116 -0.52 4.12 7.02
N ALA A 117 -1.62 3.82 7.71
CA ALA A 117 -1.60 3.36 9.08
C ALA A 117 -2.62 2.24 9.25
N HIS A 118 -2.30 1.27 10.11
CA HIS A 118 -3.26 0.26 10.55
C HIS A 118 -4.03 0.80 11.75
N LEU A 119 -5.35 0.64 11.75
CA LEU A 119 -6.20 0.96 12.89
C LEU A 119 -6.30 -0.30 13.76
N ASP A 120 -5.75 -0.25 14.97
CA ASP A 120 -5.72 -1.36 15.93
C ASP A 120 -7.11 -1.65 16.56
N LYS A 121 -8.10 -0.78 16.33
CA LYS A 121 -9.49 -0.94 16.79
C LYS A 121 -10.45 -0.77 15.62
N SER A 122 -11.31 -1.76 15.44
CA SER A 122 -12.42 -1.76 14.47
C SER A 122 -13.56 -0.79 14.84
N HIS A 123 -13.53 -0.20 16.03
CA HIS A 123 -14.55 0.69 16.54
C HIS A 123 -13.92 2.03 16.96
N LEU A 124 -14.22 3.09 16.20
CA LEU A 124 -14.35 4.44 16.76
C LEU A 124 -15.77 4.55 17.31
N THR A 125 -15.93 4.82 18.60
CA THR A 125 -17.14 5.47 19.15
C THR A 125 -16.87 6.95 19.31
#